data_AF-A0A101A2I8-F1
#
_entry.id   AF-A0A101A2I8-F1
#
_cell.length_a   1.000
_cell.length_b   1.000
_cell.length_c   1.000
_cell.angle_alpha   90.00
_cell.angle_beta   90.00
_cell.angle_gamma   90.00
#
_symmetry.space_group_name_H-M   'P 1'
#
loop_
_entity.id
_entity.type
_entity.pdbx_description
1 polymer ?
#
loop_
_entity_poly.entity_id
_entity_poly.type
_entity_poly.pdbx_seq_one_letter_code
_entity_poly.pdbx_strand_id
1 'polypeptide(L)'
;MLRRVPADLSGPHVEVRDYGIGGMHLAYDLLDGCDALVLVDAIPGRGAPGTLHAFEADIENAWAATGLDAHAMDPAAVFASLDALGGTPPYTVVIACEVDNVDEGIGLSDAVAAAVPDAVRMIGEVVAGLLTGVSVAEG
;
A
#
# COMPACT_ATOMS: atom_id res chain seq x y z
N MET A 1 -9.50 4.24 -5.64
CA MET A 1 -9.81 3.46 -4.41
C MET A 1 -9.72 4.34 -3.16
N LEU A 2 -8.62 5.08 -2.97
CA LEU A 2 -8.38 5.95 -1.81
C LEU A 2 -9.41 7.09 -1.60
N ARG A 3 -9.99 7.65 -2.67
CA ARG A 3 -11.10 8.62 -2.59
C ARG A 3 -12.36 8.13 -1.85
N ARG A 4 -12.46 6.82 -1.57
CA ARG A 4 -13.58 6.19 -0.86
C ARG A 4 -13.18 5.68 0.52
N VAL A 5 -11.93 5.88 0.93
CA VAL A 5 -11.49 5.63 2.30
C VAL A 5 -12.15 6.70 3.19
N PRO A 6 -12.94 6.31 4.20
CA PRO A 6 -13.61 7.25 5.07
C PRO A 6 -12.59 8.12 5.81
N ALA A 7 -12.89 9.41 5.93
CA ALA A 7 -12.06 10.36 6.67
C ALA A 7 -11.79 9.96 8.13
N ASP A 8 -12.61 9.05 8.68
CA ASP A 8 -12.49 8.51 10.04
C ASP A 8 -11.27 7.59 10.22
N LEU A 9 -10.68 7.07 9.13
CA LEU A 9 -9.41 6.33 9.20
C LEU A 9 -8.20 7.25 9.39
N SER A 10 -8.34 8.54 9.13
CA SER A 10 -7.29 9.52 9.38
C SER A 10 -7.36 10.01 10.83
N GLY A 11 -6.23 9.98 11.52
CA GLY A 11 -6.13 10.35 12.92
C GLY A 11 -4.75 10.90 13.25
N PRO A 12 -4.48 11.28 14.51
CA PRO A 12 -3.16 11.82 14.91
C PRO A 12 -1.99 10.84 14.66
N HIS A 13 -2.27 9.55 14.46
CA HIS A 13 -1.28 8.50 14.22
C HIS A 13 -1.47 7.78 12.87
N VAL A 14 -2.41 8.23 12.03
CA VAL A 14 -2.69 7.61 10.73
C VAL A 14 -2.83 8.67 9.66
N GLU A 15 -1.91 8.64 8.70
CA GLU A 15 -1.95 9.50 7.54
C GLU A 15 -2.36 8.73 6.28
N VAL A 16 -3.30 9.28 5.52
CA VAL A 16 -3.79 8.69 4.27
C VAL A 16 -3.35 9.59 3.11
N ARG A 17 -2.54 9.05 2.20
CA ARG A 17 -2.05 9.75 1.00
C ARG A 17 -2.35 8.95 -0.26
N ASP A 18 -2.65 9.67 -1.35
CA ASP A 18 -2.85 9.10 -2.69
C ASP A 18 -1.64 9.41 -3.56
N TYR A 19 -0.80 8.41 -3.78
CA TYR A 19 0.44 8.54 -4.53
C TYR A 19 0.26 8.22 -6.03
N GLY A 20 -0.88 7.67 -6.47
CA GLY A 20 -1.09 7.28 -7.87
C GLY A 20 -0.02 6.32 -8.40
N ILE A 21 0.85 6.79 -9.28
CA ILE A 21 2.03 6.06 -9.80
C ILE A 21 3.37 6.61 -9.27
N GLY A 22 3.31 7.60 -8.37
CA GLY A 22 4.46 8.37 -7.90
C GLY A 22 5.25 7.69 -6.78
N GLY A 23 5.90 6.56 -7.06
CA GLY A 23 6.69 5.80 -6.07
C GLY A 23 7.78 6.61 -5.36
N MET A 24 8.42 7.56 -6.06
CA MET A 24 9.46 8.43 -5.48
C MET A 24 8.92 9.35 -4.37
N HIS A 25 7.69 9.86 -4.49
CA HIS A 25 7.10 10.70 -3.43
C HIS A 25 6.87 9.90 -2.15
N LEU A 26 6.45 8.63 -2.29
CA LEU A 26 6.34 7.72 -1.15
C LEU A 26 7.70 7.48 -0.49
N ALA A 27 8.77 7.27 -1.27
CA ALA A 27 10.12 7.10 -0.71
C ALA A 27 10.56 8.33 0.10
N TYR A 28 10.30 9.56 -0.38
CA TYR A 28 10.63 10.77 0.39
C TYR A 28 9.83 10.89 1.67
N ASP A 29 8.53 10.60 1.60
CA ASP A 29 7.65 10.67 2.77
C ASP A 29 8.02 9.63 3.83
N LEU A 30 8.57 8.48 3.43
CA LEU A 30 9.09 7.47 4.36
C LEU A 30 10.41 7.88 5.03
N LEU A 31 11.18 8.83 4.47
CA LEU A 31 12.39 9.37 5.12
C LEU A 31 12.05 10.22 6.35
N ASP A 32 10.87 10.84 6.39
CA ASP A 32 10.41 11.61 7.55
C ASP A 32 10.03 10.72 8.75
N GLY A 33 10.04 9.39 8.55
CA GLY A 33 9.77 8.39 9.56
C GLY A 33 8.35 7.86 9.50
N CYS A 34 8.21 6.53 9.55
CA CYS A 34 6.95 5.84 9.55
C CYS A 34 7.13 4.50 10.30
N ASP A 35 6.26 4.17 11.25
CA ASP A 35 6.38 2.92 12.02
C ASP A 35 5.85 1.72 11.22
N ALA A 36 4.79 1.92 10.43
CA ALA A 36 4.17 0.89 9.61
C ALA A 36 3.50 1.51 8.37
N LEU A 37 3.62 0.83 7.23
CA LEU A 37 3.03 1.24 5.96
C LEU A 37 1.93 0.26 5.53
N VAL A 38 0.77 0.79 5.15
CA VAL A 38 -0.28 0.03 4.46
C VAL A 38 -0.38 0.54 3.03
N LEU A 39 0.01 -0.29 2.07
CA LEU A 39 -0.09 0.02 0.65
C LEU A 39 -1.36 -0.61 0.08
N VAL A 40 -2.10 0.12 -0.75
CA VAL A 40 -3.33 -0.36 -1.40
C VAL A 40 -3.16 -0.26 -2.90
N ASP A 41 -3.24 -1.39 -3.61
CA ASP A 41 -3.03 -1.42 -5.06
C ASP A 41 -4.00 -2.37 -5.79
N ALA A 42 -4.10 -2.21 -7.10
CA ALA A 42 -4.82 -3.10 -8.00
C ALA A 42 -3.83 -4.07 -8.67
N ILE A 43 -4.14 -5.36 -8.65
CA ILE A 43 -3.32 -6.39 -9.29
C ILE A 43 -4.07 -7.06 -10.44
N PRO A 44 -3.38 -7.50 -11.51
CA PRO A 44 -4.02 -8.24 -12.59
C PRO A 44 -4.76 -9.47 -12.06
N GLY A 45 -6.05 -9.57 -12.38
CA GLY A 45 -6.90 -10.65 -11.90
C GLY A 45 -6.50 -12.01 -12.50
N ARG A 46 -6.65 -13.06 -11.70
CA ARG A 46 -6.45 -14.46 -12.10
C ARG A 46 -7.78 -15.19 -12.29
N GLY A 47 -8.83 -14.44 -12.66
CA GLY A 47 -10.18 -14.95 -12.88
C GLY A 47 -11.17 -14.68 -11.75
N ALA A 48 -10.81 -13.90 -10.72
CA ALA A 48 -11.73 -13.50 -9.66
C ALA A 48 -11.68 -11.97 -9.37
N PRO A 49 -12.12 -11.11 -10.31
CA PRO A 49 -12.14 -9.66 -10.11
C PRO A 49 -12.92 -9.24 -8.85
N GLY A 50 -12.38 -8.28 -8.10
CA GLY A 50 -12.91 -7.83 -6.82
C GLY A 50 -12.41 -8.63 -5.60
N THR A 51 -11.65 -9.72 -5.82
CA THR A 51 -11.02 -10.46 -4.72
C THR A 51 -9.94 -9.60 -4.07
N LEU A 52 -9.96 -9.53 -2.74
CA LEU A 52 -9.00 -8.78 -1.95
C LEU A 52 -7.99 -9.73 -1.31
N HIS A 53 -6.73 -9.34 -1.37
CA HIS A 53 -5.60 -10.04 -0.79
C HIS A 53 -4.89 -9.10 0.17
N ALA A 54 -4.49 -9.61 1.34
CA ALA A 54 -3.63 -8.90 2.27
C ALA A 54 -2.40 -9.76 2.56
N PHE A 55 -1.21 -9.19 2.39
CA PHE A 55 0.05 -9.90 2.64
C PHE A 55 1.12 -8.92 3.11
N GLU A 56 2.09 -9.43 3.85
CA GLU A 56 3.27 -8.67 4.23
C GLU A 56 4.20 -8.53 3.02
N ALA A 57 4.76 -7.34 2.83
CA ALA A 57 5.76 -7.14 1.78
C ALA A 57 7.05 -7.88 2.18
N ASP A 58 7.52 -8.77 1.32
CA ASP A 58 8.82 -9.43 1.50
C ASP A 58 9.93 -8.43 1.16
N ILE A 59 10.27 -7.61 2.15
CA ILE A 59 11.24 -6.54 1.97
C ILE A 59 12.64 -7.16 1.75
N GLU A 60 12.95 -8.27 2.44
CA GLU A 60 14.21 -9.05 2.31
C GLU A 60 14.54 -9.38 0.85
N ASN A 61 13.55 -9.83 0.08
CA ASN A 61 13.71 -10.15 -1.32
C ASN A 61 13.59 -8.92 -2.25
N ALA A 62 12.88 -7.87 -1.82
CA ALA A 62 12.76 -6.62 -2.58
C ALA A 62 14.12 -5.92 -2.80
N TRP A 63 15.01 -5.93 -1.79
CA TRP A 63 16.36 -5.37 -1.93
C TRP A 63 17.24 -6.10 -2.97
N ALA A 64 16.92 -7.36 -3.31
CA ALA A 64 17.64 -8.12 -4.32
C ALA A 64 17.20 -7.79 -5.77
N ALA A 65 16.01 -7.22 -5.96
CA ALA A 65 15.47 -6.84 -7.27
C ALA A 65 15.95 -5.45 -7.68
N THR A 66 17.19 -5.36 -8.15
CA THR A 66 17.77 -4.09 -8.61
C THR A 66 17.26 -3.71 -10.01
N GLY A 67 16.15 -2.96 -10.04
CA GLY A 67 15.65 -2.27 -11.21
C GLY A 67 14.92 -1.01 -10.77
N LEU A 68 15.65 0.13 -10.71
CA LEU A 68 15.08 1.42 -10.34
C LEU A 68 14.19 1.95 -11.47
N ASP A 69 12.93 1.53 -11.50
CA ASP A 69 11.88 2.26 -12.20
C ASP A 69 11.16 3.18 -11.20
N ALA A 70 11.65 4.42 -11.10
CA ALA A 70 11.14 5.44 -10.19
C ALA A 70 9.69 5.89 -10.48
N HIS A 71 9.09 5.39 -11.56
CA HIS A 71 7.73 5.70 -12.00
C HIS A 71 6.76 4.54 -11.80
N ALA A 72 7.24 3.37 -11.37
CA ALA A 72 6.39 2.27 -10.97
C ALA A 72 6.03 2.41 -9.49
N MET A 73 4.76 2.24 -9.15
CA MET A 73 4.33 1.98 -7.76
C MET A 73 4.62 0.51 -7.39
N ASP A 74 5.83 0.04 -7.72
CA ASP A 74 6.29 -1.26 -7.28
C ASP A 74 6.90 -1.11 -5.87
N PRO A 75 6.38 -1.83 -4.86
CA PRO A 75 6.88 -1.71 -3.49
C PRO A 75 8.38 -1.95 -3.38
N ALA A 76 8.94 -2.87 -4.17
CA ALA A 76 10.36 -3.17 -4.12
C ALA A 76 11.20 -2.01 -4.68
N ALA A 77 10.78 -1.41 -5.80
CA ALA A 77 11.44 -0.22 -6.35
C ALA A 77 11.39 0.98 -5.39
N VAL A 78 10.28 1.18 -4.68
CA VAL A 78 10.14 2.23 -3.65
C VAL A 78 11.10 1.98 -2.49
N PHE A 79 11.16 0.76 -1.96
CA PHE A 79 12.03 0.42 -0.83
C PHE A 79 13.51 0.46 -1.20
N ALA A 80 13.87 0.04 -2.42
CA ALA A 80 15.22 0.21 -2.94
C ALA A 80 15.60 1.70 -3.06
N SER A 81 14.67 2.56 -3.48
CA SER A 81 14.89 4.00 -3.54
C SER A 81 15.05 4.63 -2.15
N LEU A 82 14.23 4.21 -1.18
CA LEU A 82 14.31 4.64 0.21
C LEU A 82 15.66 4.26 0.84
N ASP A 83 16.11 3.01 0.63
CA ASP A 83 17.42 2.52 1.11
C ASP A 83 18.58 3.33 0.51
N ALA A 84 18.54 3.58 -0.80
CA ALA A 84 19.55 4.39 -1.48
C ALA A 84 19.62 5.83 -0.96
N LEU A 85 18.53 6.35 -0.38
CA LEU A 85 18.45 7.66 0.25
C LEU A 85 18.84 7.63 1.75
N GLY A 86 19.15 6.46 2.30
CA GLY A 86 19.56 6.25 3.69
C GLY A 86 18.40 6.03 4.67
N GLY A 87 17.19 5.76 4.16
CA GLY A 87 16.04 5.38 4.97
C GLY A 87 15.98 3.88 5.25
N THR A 88 15.02 3.46 6.08
CA THR A 88 14.73 2.05 6.33
C THR A 88 13.24 1.81 6.09
N PRO A 89 12.86 0.83 5.27
CA PRO A 89 11.46 0.56 5.02
C PRO A 89 10.77 0.03 6.28
N PRO A 90 9.57 0.54 6.60
CA PRO A 90 8.84 0.09 7.78
C PRO A 90 8.17 -1.26 7.55
N TYR A 91 7.62 -1.82 8.63
CA TYR A 91 6.72 -2.97 8.51
C TYR A 91 5.60 -2.64 7.52
N THR A 92 5.52 -3.39 6.42
CA THR A 92 4.63 -3.07 5.30
C THR A 92 3.62 -4.17 5.06
N VAL A 93 2.34 -3.80 5.03
CA VAL A 93 1.24 -4.65 4.58
C VAL A 93 0.73 -4.13 3.24
N VAL A 94 0.58 -5.02 2.26
CA VAL A 94 -0.02 -4.72 0.95
C VAL A 94 -1.43 -5.29 0.92
N ILE A 95 -2.40 -4.44 0.59
CA ILE A 95 -3.79 -4.80 0.33
C ILE A 95 -4.02 -4.66 -1.18
N ALA A 96 -4.17 -5.79 -1.86
CA ALA A 96 -4.31 -5.85 -3.30
C ALA A 96 -5.74 -6.26 -3.71
N CYS A 97 -6.32 -5.56 -4.69
CA CYS A 97 -7.58 -5.96 -5.30
C CYS A 97 -7.34 -6.52 -6.70
N GLU A 98 -7.84 -7.74 -6.97
CA GLU A 98 -7.85 -8.29 -8.32
C GLU A 98 -8.76 -7.47 -9.23
N VAL A 99 -8.26 -7.08 -10.40
CA VAL A 99 -9.04 -6.34 -11.40
C VAL A 99 -9.26 -7.18 -12.66
N ASP A 100 -10.38 -6.93 -13.33
CA ASP A 100 -10.79 -7.64 -14.55
C ASP A 100 -9.97 -7.19 -15.77
N ASN A 101 -9.64 -5.90 -15.84
CA ASN A 101 -8.86 -5.31 -16.92
C ASN A 101 -8.05 -4.10 -16.41
N VAL A 102 -6.84 -3.94 -16.95
CA VAL A 102 -5.92 -2.80 -16.73
C VAL A 102 -5.74 -1.92 -17.98
N ASP A 103 -6.47 -2.19 -19.06
CA ASP A 103 -6.51 -1.38 -20.27
C ASP A 103 -6.95 0.06 -19.95
N GLU A 104 -6.54 1.00 -20.80
CA GLU A 104 -6.90 2.41 -20.67
C GLU A 104 -8.43 2.58 -20.64
N GLY A 105 -8.95 3.14 -19.55
CA GLY A 105 -10.37 3.34 -19.33
C GLY A 105 -10.66 4.27 -18.16
N ILE A 106 -11.90 4.77 -18.09
CA ILE A 106 -12.36 5.64 -17.00
C ILE A 106 -13.32 4.86 -16.10
N GLY A 107 -13.01 4.82 -14.81
CA GLY A 107 -13.87 4.22 -13.80
C GLY A 107 -13.45 2.81 -13.39
N LEU A 108 -14.13 2.28 -12.38
CA LEU A 108 -13.93 0.91 -11.89
C LEU A 108 -14.93 -0.02 -12.60
N SER A 109 -14.54 -1.28 -12.83
CA SER A 109 -15.51 -2.31 -13.20
C SER A 109 -16.51 -2.55 -12.06
N ASP A 110 -17.69 -3.10 -12.38
CA ASP A 110 -18.73 -3.35 -11.38
C ASP A 110 -18.22 -4.24 -10.23
N ALA A 111 -17.41 -5.26 -10.55
CA ALA A 111 -16.82 -6.15 -9.56
C ALA A 111 -15.87 -5.41 -8.60
N VAL A 112 -14.98 -4.57 -9.13
CA VAL A 112 -14.02 -3.80 -8.31
C VAL A 112 -14.75 -2.71 -7.52
N ALA A 113 -15.76 -2.07 -8.13
CA ALA A 113 -16.60 -1.08 -7.44
C ALA A 113 -17.35 -1.70 -6.25
N ALA A 114 -17.85 -2.93 -6.40
CA ALA A 114 -18.51 -3.69 -5.35
C ALA A 114 -17.56 -4.15 -4.24
N ALA A 115 -16.27 -4.35 -4.53
CA ALA A 115 -15.26 -4.73 -3.55
C ALA A 115 -14.77 -3.56 -2.67
N VAL A 116 -15.01 -2.30 -3.06
CA VAL A 116 -14.49 -1.15 -2.32
C VAL A 116 -14.93 -1.11 -0.84
N PRO A 117 -16.20 -1.36 -0.48
CA PRO A 117 -16.60 -1.37 0.93
C PRO A 117 -15.84 -2.42 1.76
N ASP A 118 -15.63 -3.61 1.21
CA ASP A 118 -14.85 -4.66 1.87
C ASP A 118 -13.37 -4.30 1.98
N ALA A 119 -12.82 -3.63 0.98
CA ALA A 119 -11.45 -3.15 1.03
C ALA A 119 -11.26 -2.10 2.13
N VAL A 120 -12.20 -1.15 2.25
CA VAL A 120 -12.18 -0.15 3.33
C VAL A 120 -12.24 -0.83 4.70
N ARG A 121 -13.10 -1.84 4.87
CA ARG A 121 -13.17 -2.60 6.12
C ARG A 121 -11.85 -3.31 6.43
N MET A 122 -11.27 -3.99 5.43
CA MET A 122 -9.98 -4.67 5.57
C MET A 122 -8.84 -3.72 5.92
N ILE A 123 -8.77 -2.54 5.29
CA ILE A 123 -7.81 -1.48 5.63
C ILE A 123 -7.97 -1.08 7.10
N GLY A 124 -9.20 -0.86 7.55
CA GLY A 124 -9.47 -0.51 8.95
C GLY A 124 -9.06 -1.59 9.94
N GLU A 125 -9.29 -2.86 9.63
CA GLU A 125 -8.86 -4.01 10.45
C GLU A 125 -7.33 -4.08 10.56
N VAL A 126 -6.62 -3.91 9.44
CA VAL A 126 -5.15 -3.91 9.41
C VAL A 126 -4.58 -2.73 10.20
N VAL A 127 -5.09 -1.50 9.95
CA VAL A 127 -4.65 -0.30 10.66
C VAL A 127 -4.90 -0.42 12.17
N ALA A 128 -6.08 -0.89 12.57
CA ALA A 128 -6.38 -1.12 13.99
C ALA A 128 -5.42 -2.15 14.61
N GLY A 129 -5.13 -3.24 13.89
CA GLY A 129 -4.14 -4.23 14.30
C GLY A 129 -2.77 -3.61 14.54
N LEU A 130 -2.28 -2.81 13.61
CA LEU A 130 -1.00 -2.10 13.72
C LEU A 130 -0.99 -1.14 14.92
N LEU A 131 -2.03 -0.33 15.10
CA LEU A 131 -2.13 0.60 16.23
C LEU A 131 -2.17 -0.09 17.60
N THR A 132 -2.72 -1.31 17.68
CA THR A 132 -2.72 -2.11 18.92
C THR A 132 -1.43 -2.92 19.12
N GLY A 133 -0.74 -3.25 18.04
CA GLY A 133 0.52 -3.99 18.01
C GLY A 133 1.76 -3.14 18.27
N VAL A 134 1.67 -1.81 18.12
CA VAL A 134 2.67 -0.84 18.56
C VAL A 134 2.60 -0.72 20.10
N SER A 135 2.92 -1.81 20.79
CA SER A 135 3.37 -1.75 22.17
C SER A 135 4.84 -1.31 22.12
N VAL A 136 5.05 -0.07 22.54
CA VAL A 136 6.33 0.64 22.71
C VAL A 136 7.47 -0.33 22.99
N ALA A 137 8.38 -0.51 22.02
CA ALA A 137 9.69 -1.07 22.30
C ALA A 137 10.49 0.01 23.03
N GLU A 138 10.28 0.11 24.34
CA GLU A 138 11.29 0.67 25.24
C GLU A 138 12.35 -0.42 25.50
N GLY A 139 13.61 -0.10 25.19
CA GLY A 139 14.77 -0.95 25.47
C GLY A 139 16.05 -0.41 24.86
#